data_AF-A0A177MUX7-F1
#
_entry.id   AF-A0A177MUX7-F1
#
_cell.length_a   1.000
_cell.length_b   1.000
_cell.length_c   1.000
_cell.angle_alpha   90.00
_cell.angle_beta   90.00
_cell.angle_gamma   90.00
#
_symmetry.space_group_name_H-M   'P 1'
#
loop_
_entity.id
_entity.type
_entity.pdbx_description
1 polymer ?
#
loop_
_entity_poly.entity_id
_entity_poly.type
_entity_poly.pdbx_seq_one_letter_code
_entity_poly.pdbx_strand_id
1 'polypeptide(L)'
;ALRLSTLHSAGSIRRRSERGFTLLEMLLVIFLMALVASTGLMLTEGVEDQAKYDETKRRMELIRKAIVGDPARTVNGAPELSGFVADMGRLPNCLRELIDALDCTSPGNTLTTSAFDSNSGLVAGWRGPYLAMLPDSDGVLRLRDGYENDDGGLDFGWGFLNDGTQIQLQSFGLNSVADGATPVDDYPVGATVAAVTPLVNPFDFNVTFQSWGSITIRFANTGAGAVSIAQNSLRLVLSYADDSQPGAIGKVESASFPAATMNVPVSGVSVAVTNGQTLTVPTGTTLNLNQVSIGSDGFIVLPSIAQLTSSAQLTLTSPFAALPDTMGHFSLSIVCNDPANPNAVDGKRFDGDCTRYGTEAVPIAYTPTNQPYLFQAMPRSVPIGPPAPLRWSVHP
;
A
#
# COMPACT_ATOMS: atom_id res chain seq x y z
N ALA A 1 32.47 -110.12 -54.12
CA ALA A 1 31.09 -110.14 -54.67
C ALA A 1 30.59 -108.71 -54.81
N LEU A 2 30.03 -108.37 -55.98
CA LEU A 2 29.45 -107.07 -56.31
C LEU A 2 28.28 -106.69 -55.38
N ARG A 3 28.13 -105.42 -55.02
CA ARG A 3 27.21 -104.48 -55.70
C ARG A 3 27.20 -103.08 -55.08
N LEU A 4 26.99 -102.13 -55.97
CA LEU A 4 26.87 -100.69 -55.83
C LEU A 4 25.48 -100.30 -55.26
N SER A 5 25.41 -99.32 -54.36
CA SER A 5 24.30 -98.36 -54.31
C SER A 5 24.65 -97.13 -53.47
N THR A 6 24.69 -96.00 -54.19
CA THR A 6 24.74 -94.61 -53.71
C THR A 6 23.52 -94.23 -52.88
N LEU A 7 23.65 -93.24 -51.98
CA LEU A 7 22.73 -92.09 -51.86
C LEU A 7 23.32 -91.02 -50.90
N HIS A 8 23.53 -89.82 -51.42
CA HIS A 8 23.74 -88.61 -50.63
C HIS A 8 22.39 -88.12 -50.08
N SER A 9 22.33 -87.73 -48.81
CA SER A 9 21.23 -86.95 -48.25
C SER A 9 21.79 -85.68 -47.63
N ALA A 10 21.55 -84.55 -48.29
CA ALA A 10 21.81 -83.22 -47.76
C ALA A 10 20.65 -82.82 -46.85
N GLY A 11 20.91 -82.74 -45.54
CA GLY A 11 19.96 -82.21 -44.55
C GLY A 11 19.88 -80.69 -44.65
N SER A 12 18.71 -80.18 -45.02
CA SER A 12 18.43 -78.75 -45.22
C SER A 12 18.27 -77.98 -43.90
N ILE A 13 18.79 -76.75 -43.90
CA ILE A 13 18.58 -75.75 -42.85
C ILE A 13 17.09 -75.38 -42.80
N ARG A 14 16.41 -75.69 -41.67
CA ARG A 14 15.05 -75.21 -41.39
C ARG A 14 15.08 -73.69 -41.23
N ARG A 15 14.69 -72.95 -42.27
CA ARG A 15 14.25 -71.55 -42.12
C ARG A 15 12.96 -71.56 -41.28
N ARG A 16 12.95 -70.85 -40.16
CA ARG A 16 11.69 -70.40 -39.54
C ARG A 16 10.96 -69.60 -40.61
N SER A 17 9.74 -70.00 -40.93
CA SER A 17 8.81 -69.13 -41.64
C SER A 17 8.54 -67.96 -40.71
N GLU A 18 9.12 -66.80 -41.03
CA GLU A 18 8.53 -65.55 -40.60
C GLU A 18 7.17 -65.50 -41.30
N ARG A 19 6.12 -65.79 -40.53
CA ARG A 19 4.76 -65.55 -40.98
C ARG A 19 4.62 -64.05 -41.05
N GLY A 20 4.82 -63.50 -42.25
CA GLY A 20 4.56 -62.10 -42.52
C GLY A 20 3.13 -61.76 -42.15
N PHE A 21 2.96 -60.64 -41.45
CA PHE A 21 1.64 -60.11 -41.10
C PHE A 21 0.75 -60.04 -42.33
N THR A 22 -0.47 -60.56 -42.20
CA THR A 22 -1.44 -60.47 -43.29
C THR A 22 -1.88 -59.02 -43.46
N LEU A 23 -2.24 -58.63 -44.68
CA LEU A 23 -2.78 -57.29 -44.97
C LEU A 23 -3.99 -56.98 -44.05
N LEU A 24 -4.81 -57.99 -43.76
CA LEU A 24 -5.96 -57.90 -42.87
C LEU A 24 -5.56 -57.59 -41.42
N GLU A 25 -4.49 -58.19 -40.93
CA GLU A 25 -4.01 -57.99 -39.56
C GLU A 25 -3.42 -56.58 -39.36
N MET A 26 -2.67 -56.09 -40.36
CA MET A 26 -2.22 -54.70 -40.36
C MET A 26 -3.39 -53.73 -40.45
N LEU A 27 -4.42 -54.03 -41.25
CA LEU A 27 -5.64 -53.22 -41.36
C LEU A 27 -6.45 -53.20 -40.05
N LEU A 28 -6.53 -54.32 -39.35
CA LEU A 28 -7.20 -54.42 -38.05
C LEU A 28 -6.44 -53.65 -36.97
N VAL A 29 -5.10 -53.71 -36.96
CA VAL A 29 -4.29 -52.97 -35.99
C VAL A 29 -4.40 -51.47 -36.21
N ILE A 30 -4.30 -50.96 -37.45
CA ILE A 30 -4.47 -49.52 -37.70
C ILE A 30 -5.89 -49.05 -37.38
N PHE A 31 -6.91 -49.89 -37.59
CA PHE A 31 -8.29 -49.59 -37.21
C PHE A 31 -8.47 -49.49 -35.69
N LEU A 32 -7.89 -50.44 -34.94
CA LEU A 32 -7.92 -50.39 -33.47
C LEU A 32 -7.10 -49.22 -32.91
N MET A 33 -5.94 -48.90 -33.50
CA MET A 33 -5.14 -47.74 -33.11
C MET A 33 -5.89 -46.43 -33.38
N ALA A 34 -6.60 -46.32 -34.51
CA ALA A 34 -7.45 -45.17 -34.81
C ALA A 34 -8.59 -45.04 -33.79
N LEU A 35 -9.26 -46.14 -33.43
CA LEU A 35 -10.32 -46.12 -32.41
C LEU A 35 -9.78 -45.68 -31.04
N VAL A 36 -8.67 -46.27 -30.59
CA VAL A 36 -8.05 -45.93 -29.29
C VAL A 36 -7.59 -44.46 -29.29
N ALA A 37 -6.96 -44.00 -30.38
CA ALA A 37 -6.55 -42.61 -30.52
C ALA A 37 -7.75 -41.65 -30.49
N SER A 38 -8.86 -41.96 -31.16
CA SER A 38 -10.08 -41.16 -31.11
C SER A 38 -10.70 -41.11 -29.71
N THR A 39 -10.74 -42.23 -28.98
CA THR A 39 -11.23 -42.23 -27.59
C THR A 39 -10.33 -41.46 -26.64
N GLY A 40 -9.02 -41.39 -26.91
CA GLY A 40 -8.07 -40.62 -26.11
C GLY A 40 -8.34 -39.12 -26.14
N LEU A 41 -8.71 -38.57 -27.30
CA LEU A 41 -9.00 -37.12 -27.46
C LEU A 41 -10.27 -36.69 -26.73
N MET A 42 -11.32 -37.52 -26.71
CA MET A 42 -12.57 -37.24 -26.01
C MET A 42 -12.41 -37.18 -24.48
N LEU A 43 -11.37 -37.80 -23.91
CA LEU A 43 -11.10 -37.79 -22.47
C LEU A 43 -10.36 -36.53 -22.00
N THR A 44 -9.76 -35.78 -22.93
CA THR A 44 -9.01 -34.54 -22.64
C THR A 44 -9.84 -33.28 -22.88
N GLU A 45 -10.92 -33.37 -23.67
CA GLU A 45 -11.85 -32.28 -23.90
C GLU A 45 -12.46 -31.78 -22.56
N GLY A 46 -12.34 -30.48 -22.29
CA GLY A 46 -12.86 -29.82 -21.08
C GLY A 46 -11.95 -29.83 -19.85
N VAL A 47 -10.99 -30.77 -19.73
CA VAL A 47 -10.02 -30.74 -18.61
C VAL A 47 -9.06 -29.57 -18.75
N GLU A 48 -8.58 -29.30 -19.96
CA GLU A 48 -7.73 -28.15 -20.25
C GLU A 48 -8.46 -26.83 -19.99
N ASP A 49 -9.72 -26.71 -20.43
CA ASP A 49 -10.51 -25.49 -20.25
C ASP A 49 -10.80 -25.21 -18.78
N GLN A 50 -11.10 -26.25 -17.99
CA GLN A 50 -11.27 -26.12 -16.55
C GLN A 50 -9.96 -25.67 -15.88
N ALA A 51 -8.81 -26.21 -16.29
CA ALA A 51 -7.52 -25.81 -15.75
C ALA A 51 -7.18 -24.34 -16.07
N LYS A 52 -7.47 -23.87 -17.29
CA LYS A 52 -7.31 -22.47 -17.70
C LYS A 52 -8.22 -21.55 -16.90
N TYR A 53 -9.48 -21.93 -16.73
CA TYR A 53 -10.45 -21.18 -15.94
C TYR A 53 -10.04 -21.04 -14.47
N ASP A 54 -9.58 -22.13 -13.85
CA ASP A 54 -9.11 -22.13 -12.46
C ASP A 54 -7.82 -21.29 -12.31
N GLU A 55 -6.93 -21.31 -13.30
CA GLU A 55 -5.75 -20.46 -13.34
C GLU A 55 -6.13 -18.97 -13.49
N THR A 56 -7.10 -18.63 -14.33
CA THR A 56 -7.64 -17.26 -14.44
C THR A 56 -8.14 -16.75 -13.10
N LYS A 57 -8.93 -17.55 -12.38
CA LYS A 57 -9.41 -17.23 -11.03
C LYS A 57 -8.27 -16.98 -10.05
N ARG A 58 -7.27 -17.86 -10.08
CA ARG A 58 -6.09 -17.77 -9.21
C ARG A 58 -5.30 -16.50 -9.51
N ARG A 59 -5.05 -16.17 -10.78
CA ARG A 59 -4.33 -14.96 -11.18
C ARG A 59 -5.09 -13.69 -10.80
N MET A 60 -6.41 -13.68 -10.95
CA MET A 60 -7.25 -12.56 -10.50
C MET A 60 -7.14 -12.31 -8.99
N GLU A 61 -7.12 -13.36 -8.17
CA GLU A 61 -6.91 -13.25 -6.73
C GLU A 61 -5.49 -12.73 -6.40
N LEU A 62 -4.47 -13.18 -7.13
CA LEU A 62 -3.11 -12.66 -6.99
C LEU A 62 -3.05 -11.16 -7.35
N ILE A 63 -3.71 -10.74 -8.42
CA ILE A 63 -3.83 -9.33 -8.82
C ILE A 63 -4.49 -8.51 -7.71
N ARG A 64 -5.62 -8.98 -7.16
CA ARG A 64 -6.29 -8.30 -6.04
C ARG A 64 -5.33 -8.12 -4.85
N LYS A 65 -4.65 -9.18 -4.44
CA LYS A 65 -3.67 -9.12 -3.34
C LYS A 65 -2.48 -8.22 -3.64
N ALA A 66 -2.03 -8.14 -4.89
CA ALA A 66 -0.97 -7.22 -5.29
C ALA A 66 -1.42 -5.75 -5.20
N ILE A 67 -2.70 -5.47 -5.43
CA ILE A 67 -3.26 -4.10 -5.35
C ILE A 67 -3.46 -3.68 -3.89
N VAL A 68 -4.24 -4.44 -3.11
CA VAL A 68 -4.68 -4.03 -1.76
C VAL A 68 -4.00 -4.76 -0.59
N GLY A 69 -3.08 -5.69 -0.89
CA GLY A 69 -2.44 -6.53 0.12
C GLY A 69 -3.25 -7.76 0.53
N ASP A 70 -2.67 -8.60 1.40
CA ASP A 70 -3.35 -9.76 1.98
C ASP A 70 -3.71 -9.48 3.46
N PRO A 71 -5.00 -9.29 3.79
CA PRO A 71 -5.43 -8.96 5.15
C PRO A 71 -5.23 -10.12 6.14
N ALA A 72 -5.00 -11.34 5.68
CA ALA A 72 -4.75 -12.50 6.55
C ALA A 72 -3.30 -12.56 7.06
N ARG A 73 -2.37 -11.86 6.41
CA ARG A 73 -0.99 -11.78 6.88
C ARG A 73 -0.94 -10.82 8.06
N THR A 74 -0.28 -11.24 9.14
CA THR A 74 -0.12 -10.41 10.33
C THR A 74 1.34 -10.36 10.72
N VAL A 75 1.79 -9.18 11.16
CA VAL A 75 3.09 -8.94 11.76
C VAL A 75 2.84 -8.51 13.21
N ASN A 76 3.35 -9.28 14.17
CA ASN A 76 3.14 -9.04 15.60
C ASN A 76 1.66 -8.94 16.02
N GLY A 77 0.78 -9.71 15.36
CA GLY A 77 -0.66 -9.75 15.67
C GLY A 77 -1.49 -8.60 15.06
N ALA A 78 -0.86 -7.66 14.35
CA ALA A 78 -1.55 -6.68 13.51
C ALA A 78 -1.49 -7.11 12.04
N PRO A 79 -2.54 -6.89 11.22
CA PRO A 79 -2.48 -7.15 9.78
C PRO A 79 -1.28 -6.45 9.11
N GLU A 80 -0.69 -7.10 8.12
CA GLU A 80 0.41 -6.56 7.33
C GLU A 80 -0.14 -5.56 6.32
N LEU A 81 0.23 -4.29 6.46
CA LEU A 81 -0.04 -3.28 5.44
C LEU A 81 0.92 -3.49 4.26
N SER A 82 0.37 -3.80 3.09
CA SER A 82 1.15 -4.14 1.89
C SER A 82 0.32 -3.89 0.63
N GLY A 83 0.97 -4.00 -0.54
CA GLY A 83 0.34 -3.87 -1.85
C GLY A 83 0.54 -2.49 -2.46
N PHE A 84 0.19 -2.38 -3.74
CA PHE A 84 0.37 -1.17 -4.54
C PHE A 84 -0.26 0.06 -3.89
N VAL A 85 -1.50 -0.04 -3.39
CA VAL A 85 -2.21 1.11 -2.82
C VAL A 85 -1.55 1.62 -1.55
N ALA A 86 -1.04 0.72 -0.70
CA ALA A 86 -0.38 1.11 0.55
C ALA A 86 0.93 1.89 0.32
N ASP A 87 1.65 1.56 -0.76
CA ASP A 87 2.95 2.17 -1.09
C ASP A 87 2.81 3.39 -2.00
N MET A 88 1.81 3.38 -2.90
CA MET A 88 1.60 4.41 -3.93
C MET A 88 0.51 5.43 -3.56
N GLY A 89 -0.37 5.13 -2.59
CA GLY A 89 -1.49 6.00 -2.21
C GLY A 89 -2.66 6.00 -3.20
N ARG A 90 -2.57 5.30 -4.33
CA ARG A 90 -3.61 5.22 -5.38
C ARG A 90 -3.81 3.82 -5.91
N LEU A 91 -4.93 3.60 -6.60
CA LEU A 91 -5.14 2.42 -7.44
C LEU A 91 -4.19 2.45 -8.66
N PRO A 92 -3.75 1.28 -9.17
CA PRO A 92 -2.96 1.22 -10.39
C PRO A 92 -3.77 1.68 -11.61
N ASN A 93 -3.10 2.33 -12.57
CA ASN A 93 -3.73 2.78 -13.82
C ASN A 93 -3.83 1.67 -14.88
N CYS A 94 -3.11 0.57 -14.68
CA CYS A 94 -3.10 -0.64 -15.52
C CYS A 94 -2.47 -1.79 -14.72
N LEU A 95 -2.52 -3.02 -15.23
CA LEU A 95 -1.84 -4.17 -14.60
C LEU A 95 -0.31 -4.12 -14.71
N ARG A 96 0.25 -3.47 -15.72
CA ARG A 96 1.71 -3.35 -15.89
C ARG A 96 2.41 -2.73 -14.68
N GLU A 97 1.77 -1.79 -13.99
CA GLU A 97 2.35 -1.13 -12.79
C GLU A 97 2.58 -2.11 -11.62
N LEU A 98 1.91 -3.28 -11.64
CA LEU A 98 2.05 -4.30 -10.59
C LEU A 98 3.32 -5.15 -10.75
N ILE A 99 3.92 -5.18 -11.94
CA ILE A 99 5.01 -6.10 -12.29
C ILE A 99 6.28 -5.36 -12.72
N ASP A 100 6.16 -4.09 -13.06
CA ASP A 100 7.23 -3.25 -13.57
C ASP A 100 6.99 -1.81 -13.09
N ALA A 101 8.06 -1.04 -12.91
CA ALA A 101 7.98 0.35 -12.45
C ALA A 101 7.59 1.30 -13.58
N LEU A 102 6.69 0.91 -14.49
CA LEU A 102 6.25 1.71 -15.62
C LEU A 102 5.07 2.60 -15.23
N ASP A 103 5.07 3.86 -15.66
CA ASP A 103 3.92 4.76 -15.49
C ASP A 103 2.93 4.60 -16.64
N CYS A 104 1.76 4.05 -16.35
CA CYS A 104 0.73 3.79 -17.36
C CYS A 104 0.00 5.03 -17.86
N THR A 105 0.11 6.17 -17.16
CA THR A 105 -0.43 7.44 -17.64
C THR A 105 0.49 8.12 -18.65
N SER A 106 1.78 7.78 -18.59
CA SER A 106 2.84 8.36 -19.42
C SER A 106 3.81 7.28 -19.90
N PRO A 107 3.39 6.41 -20.86
CA PRO A 107 4.21 5.30 -21.32
C PRO A 107 5.60 5.77 -21.81
N GLY A 108 6.65 5.21 -21.21
CA GLY A 108 8.04 5.62 -21.43
C GLY A 108 8.70 6.28 -20.20
N ASN A 109 7.89 6.70 -19.23
CA ASN A 109 8.35 7.11 -17.90
C ASN A 109 8.31 5.94 -16.92
N THR A 110 9.16 6.02 -15.90
CA THR A 110 9.14 5.10 -14.76
C THR A 110 8.40 5.73 -13.60
N LEU A 111 7.60 4.94 -12.89
CA LEU A 111 7.09 5.29 -11.58
C LEU A 111 8.25 5.63 -10.66
N THR A 112 8.02 6.61 -9.78
CA THR A 112 9.00 6.99 -8.78
C THR A 112 9.19 5.82 -7.81
N THR A 113 10.40 5.30 -7.74
CA THR A 113 10.76 4.23 -6.81
C THR A 113 10.70 4.70 -5.38
N SER A 114 10.42 3.77 -4.46
CA SER A 114 10.23 4.10 -3.05
C SER A 114 11.40 4.86 -2.44
N ALA A 115 11.12 5.99 -1.79
CA ALA A 115 12.11 6.79 -1.10
C ALA A 115 11.66 7.14 0.32
N PHE A 116 12.61 7.17 1.26
CA PHE A 116 12.37 7.67 2.61
C PHE A 116 12.40 9.20 2.61
N ASP A 117 11.31 9.83 3.03
CA ASP A 117 11.25 11.27 3.23
C ASP A 117 11.59 11.60 4.69
N SER A 118 12.72 12.28 4.90
CA SER A 118 13.20 12.62 6.24
C SER A 118 12.27 13.60 6.98
N ASN A 119 11.46 14.38 6.26
CA ASN A 119 10.56 15.38 6.85
C ASN A 119 9.30 14.74 7.44
N SER A 120 8.64 13.85 6.71
CA SER A 120 7.47 13.10 7.20
C SER A 120 7.86 11.84 7.96
N GLY A 121 9.05 11.28 7.73
CA GLY A 121 9.44 9.97 8.25
C GLY A 121 8.75 8.80 7.53
N LEU A 122 8.11 9.06 6.39
CA LEU A 122 7.42 8.06 5.58
C LEU A 122 8.30 7.50 4.47
N VAL A 123 7.91 6.33 3.97
CA VAL A 123 8.39 5.77 2.70
C VAL A 123 7.20 5.73 1.77
N ALA A 124 7.34 6.26 0.56
CA ALA A 124 6.31 6.20 -0.48
C ALA A 124 6.95 6.01 -1.85
N GLY A 125 6.19 5.48 -2.79
CA GLY A 125 6.62 5.16 -4.15
C GLY A 125 6.74 3.66 -4.39
N TRP A 126 7.05 3.31 -5.63
CA TRP A 126 6.98 1.92 -6.10
C TRP A 126 8.06 1.06 -5.43
N ARG A 127 7.65 0.03 -4.68
CA ARG A 127 8.54 -0.79 -3.86
C ARG A 127 8.95 -2.12 -4.46
N GLY A 128 8.43 -2.46 -5.63
CA GLY A 128 8.85 -3.65 -6.35
C GLY A 128 7.74 -4.18 -7.24
N PRO A 129 8.07 -5.21 -8.03
CA PRO A 129 7.01 -6.01 -8.62
C PRO A 129 6.21 -6.61 -7.48
N TYR A 130 4.95 -6.19 -7.35
CA TYR A 130 3.97 -6.71 -6.40
C TYR A 130 3.53 -8.14 -6.79
N LEU A 131 3.79 -8.53 -8.03
CA LEU A 131 3.64 -9.88 -8.55
C LEU A 131 4.98 -10.39 -9.09
N ALA A 132 5.46 -11.50 -8.52
CA ALA A 132 6.61 -12.21 -9.05
C ALA A 132 6.19 -13.07 -10.24
N MET A 133 6.88 -12.92 -11.36
CA MET A 133 6.60 -13.65 -12.58
C MET A 133 7.88 -13.93 -13.35
N LEU A 134 7.86 -15.01 -14.13
CA LEU A 134 8.93 -15.33 -15.05
C LEU A 134 8.63 -14.64 -16.39
N PRO A 135 9.65 -14.15 -17.10
CA PRO A 135 9.46 -13.70 -18.47
C PRO A 135 9.10 -14.87 -19.37
N ASP A 136 8.39 -14.57 -20.45
CA ASP A 136 8.15 -15.51 -21.53
C ASP A 136 9.44 -15.86 -22.29
N SER A 137 9.34 -16.76 -23.28
CA SER A 137 10.47 -17.14 -24.13
C SER A 137 11.14 -15.98 -24.86
N ASP A 138 10.43 -14.88 -25.07
CA ASP A 138 10.95 -13.64 -25.69
C ASP A 138 11.57 -12.66 -24.67
N GLY A 139 11.59 -13.01 -23.38
CA GLY A 139 12.15 -12.19 -22.32
C GLY A 139 11.20 -11.13 -21.75
N VAL A 140 9.95 -11.05 -22.23
CA VAL A 140 8.99 -10.03 -21.79
C VAL A 140 8.12 -10.58 -20.66
N LEU A 141 7.88 -9.75 -19.64
CA LEU A 141 6.96 -10.06 -18.55
C LEU A 141 5.51 -9.79 -19.01
N ARG A 142 4.66 -10.82 -19.02
CA ARG A 142 3.23 -10.70 -19.33
C ARG A 142 2.34 -11.38 -18.28
N LEU A 143 1.41 -10.62 -17.71
CA LEU A 143 0.48 -11.14 -16.71
C LEU A 143 -0.82 -11.57 -17.40
N ARG A 144 -0.74 -12.60 -18.25
CA ARG A 144 -1.91 -13.10 -19.01
C ARG A 144 -2.94 -13.78 -18.12
N ASP A 145 -4.12 -14.05 -18.64
CA ASP A 145 -5.08 -14.98 -18.04
C ASP A 145 -4.70 -16.45 -18.34
N GLY A 146 -5.51 -17.40 -17.87
CA GLY A 146 -5.29 -18.82 -18.11
C GLY A 146 -5.45 -19.24 -19.57
N TYR A 147 -6.12 -18.43 -20.40
CA TYR A 147 -6.30 -18.67 -21.83
C TYR A 147 -5.15 -18.11 -22.68
N GLU A 148 -4.18 -17.46 -22.04
CA GLU A 148 -3.05 -16.81 -22.68
C GLU A 148 -3.44 -15.69 -23.64
N ASN A 149 -4.55 -15.00 -23.35
CA ASN A 149 -4.91 -13.79 -24.07
C ASN A 149 -3.81 -12.73 -23.94
N ASP A 150 -3.51 -12.05 -25.05
CA ASP A 150 -2.59 -10.90 -25.10
C ASP A 150 -3.00 -10.01 -26.29
N ASP A 151 -3.27 -8.75 -26.00
CA ASP A 151 -3.59 -7.72 -26.99
C ASP A 151 -2.37 -6.82 -27.31
N GLY A 152 -1.21 -7.12 -26.73
CA GLY A 152 -0.02 -6.28 -26.79
C GLY A 152 -0.12 -5.00 -25.95
N GLY A 153 -1.19 -4.88 -25.16
CA GLY A 153 -1.47 -3.74 -24.30
C GLY A 153 -0.76 -3.79 -22.95
N LEU A 154 -1.05 -2.80 -22.10
CA LEU A 154 -0.50 -2.69 -20.75
C LEU A 154 -1.22 -3.59 -19.73
N ASP A 155 -2.36 -4.17 -20.13
CA ASP A 155 -3.19 -5.05 -19.32
C ASP A 155 -3.13 -6.51 -19.79
N PHE A 156 -2.25 -6.85 -20.74
CA PHE A 156 -1.98 -8.24 -21.16
C PHE A 156 -3.24 -9.03 -21.55
N GLY A 157 -4.13 -8.43 -22.35
CA GLY A 157 -5.38 -9.05 -22.77
C GLY A 157 -6.48 -9.13 -21.71
N TRP A 158 -6.26 -8.63 -20.49
CA TRP A 158 -7.34 -8.46 -19.52
C TRP A 158 -8.19 -7.23 -19.85
N GLY A 159 -9.50 -7.37 -19.71
CA GLY A 159 -10.38 -6.22 -19.58
C GLY A 159 -10.16 -5.51 -18.26
N PHE A 160 -9.53 -4.34 -18.28
CA PHE A 160 -9.21 -3.54 -17.10
C PHE A 160 -9.96 -2.20 -17.13
N LEU A 161 -10.60 -1.85 -16.01
CA LEU A 161 -11.21 -0.54 -15.83
C LEU A 161 -10.91 -0.03 -14.42
N ASN A 162 -10.43 1.21 -14.33
CA ASN A 162 -10.24 1.94 -13.09
C ASN A 162 -10.97 3.28 -13.19
N ASP A 163 -11.93 3.54 -12.29
CA ASP A 163 -12.68 4.80 -12.22
C ASP A 163 -12.21 5.76 -11.11
N GLY A 164 -11.11 5.41 -10.44
CA GLY A 164 -10.54 6.12 -9.29
C GLY A 164 -11.06 5.62 -7.94
N THR A 165 -12.16 4.87 -7.91
CA THR A 165 -12.77 4.36 -6.67
C THR A 165 -12.86 2.83 -6.62
N GLN A 166 -12.82 2.18 -7.77
CA GLN A 166 -12.88 0.74 -7.91
C GLN A 166 -12.10 0.27 -9.14
N ILE A 167 -11.75 -1.01 -9.12
CA ILE A 167 -11.18 -1.70 -10.28
C ILE A 167 -12.12 -2.81 -10.69
N GLN A 168 -12.53 -2.82 -11.96
CA GLN A 168 -13.12 -3.97 -12.62
C GLN A 168 -12.04 -4.68 -13.44
N LEU A 169 -12.03 -6.01 -13.34
CA LEU A 169 -11.12 -6.86 -14.10
C LEU A 169 -11.92 -8.03 -14.68
N GLN A 170 -11.71 -8.31 -15.97
CA GLN A 170 -12.37 -9.40 -16.68
C GLN A 170 -11.38 -10.11 -17.60
N SER A 171 -11.36 -11.44 -17.57
CA SER A 171 -10.76 -12.28 -18.62
C SER A 171 -11.80 -12.51 -19.71
N PHE A 172 -11.39 -12.37 -20.96
CA PHE A 172 -12.24 -12.55 -22.14
C PHE A 172 -12.27 -14.00 -22.67
N GLY A 173 -11.90 -14.96 -21.80
CA GLY A 173 -12.07 -16.37 -22.11
C GLY A 173 -11.31 -16.87 -23.33
N LEU A 174 -11.88 -17.84 -24.03
CA LEU A 174 -11.27 -18.52 -25.17
C LEU A 174 -11.41 -17.72 -26.47
N ASN A 175 -12.50 -16.95 -26.60
CA ASN A 175 -12.82 -16.19 -27.79
C ASN A 175 -12.14 -14.79 -27.83
N SER A 176 -11.52 -14.36 -26.72
CA SER A 176 -10.93 -13.02 -26.53
C SER A 176 -11.94 -11.87 -26.71
N VAL A 177 -13.23 -12.11 -26.46
CA VAL A 177 -14.33 -11.15 -26.61
C VAL A 177 -15.16 -11.08 -25.33
N ALA A 178 -15.28 -9.89 -24.73
CA ALA A 178 -16.26 -9.66 -23.68
C ALA A 178 -17.68 -9.67 -24.25
N ASP A 179 -18.42 -10.75 -24.06
CA ASP A 179 -19.81 -10.86 -24.50
C ASP A 179 -20.74 -11.50 -23.46
N GLY A 180 -20.19 -12.13 -22.41
CA GLY A 180 -20.93 -12.88 -21.42
C GLY A 180 -21.86 -13.94 -22.04
N ALA A 181 -21.56 -14.37 -23.26
CA ALA A 181 -22.43 -15.20 -24.10
C ALA A 181 -22.12 -16.69 -23.93
N THR A 182 -22.81 -17.54 -24.69
CA THR A 182 -22.61 -18.99 -24.66
C THR A 182 -21.71 -19.46 -25.81
N PRO A 183 -20.73 -20.35 -25.56
CA PRO A 183 -20.37 -20.88 -24.24
C PRO A 183 -19.75 -19.79 -23.37
N VAL A 184 -20.10 -19.78 -22.07
CA VAL A 184 -19.58 -18.77 -21.13
C VAL A 184 -18.12 -19.11 -20.85
N ASP A 185 -17.23 -18.35 -21.47
CA ASP A 185 -15.78 -18.44 -21.30
C ASP A 185 -15.19 -17.22 -20.57
N ASP A 186 -15.93 -16.11 -20.50
CA ASP A 186 -15.60 -14.93 -19.70
C ASP A 186 -15.53 -15.19 -18.18
N TYR A 187 -14.58 -14.53 -17.51
CA TYR A 187 -14.54 -14.51 -16.05
C TYR A 187 -14.06 -13.18 -15.45
N PRO A 188 -14.84 -12.54 -14.56
CA PRO A 188 -16.24 -12.83 -14.25
C PRO A 188 -17.15 -12.67 -15.48
N VAL A 189 -18.32 -13.29 -15.44
CA VAL A 189 -19.27 -13.23 -16.55
C VAL A 189 -19.87 -11.82 -16.64
N GLY A 190 -19.73 -11.17 -17.80
CA GLY A 190 -20.32 -9.86 -18.06
C GLY A 190 -20.20 -9.47 -19.52
N ALA A 191 -21.22 -8.79 -20.06
CA ALA A 191 -21.21 -8.33 -21.46
C ALA A 191 -20.21 -7.20 -21.73
N THR A 192 -19.68 -6.56 -20.67
CA THR A 192 -18.60 -5.58 -20.73
C THR A 192 -17.82 -5.60 -19.41
N VAL A 193 -16.59 -5.07 -19.42
CA VAL A 193 -15.76 -4.92 -18.20
C VAL A 193 -16.46 -4.07 -17.13
N ALA A 194 -17.18 -3.02 -17.52
CA ALA A 194 -17.91 -2.17 -16.57
C ALA A 194 -19.11 -2.89 -15.91
N ALA A 195 -19.61 -3.97 -16.51
CA ALA A 195 -20.75 -4.73 -16.02
C ALA A 195 -20.35 -5.84 -15.03
N VAL A 196 -19.05 -6.17 -14.91
CA VAL A 196 -18.60 -7.19 -13.95
C VAL A 196 -18.55 -6.65 -12.53
N THR A 197 -18.61 -7.57 -11.56
CA THR A 197 -18.41 -7.21 -10.15
C THR A 197 -16.98 -6.67 -9.95
N PRO A 198 -16.80 -5.52 -9.27
CA PRO A 198 -15.47 -4.96 -9.04
C PRO A 198 -14.55 -5.94 -8.32
N LEU A 199 -13.33 -6.08 -8.85
CA LEU A 199 -12.25 -6.81 -8.21
C LEU A 199 -11.76 -6.09 -6.95
N VAL A 200 -11.72 -4.75 -6.99
CA VAL A 200 -11.38 -3.88 -5.85
C VAL A 200 -12.48 -2.84 -5.73
N ASN A 201 -12.98 -2.60 -4.51
CA ASN A 201 -13.97 -1.57 -4.21
C ASN A 201 -13.44 -0.59 -3.14
N PRO A 202 -14.13 0.54 -2.87
CA PRO A 202 -13.67 1.51 -1.88
C PRO A 202 -13.40 0.89 -0.51
N PHE A 203 -14.22 -0.06 -0.04
CA PHE A 203 -14.01 -0.68 1.28
C PHE A 203 -12.76 -1.57 1.37
N ASP A 204 -12.10 -1.85 0.24
CA ASP A 204 -10.86 -2.61 0.20
C ASP A 204 -9.63 -1.71 0.39
N PHE A 205 -9.75 -0.38 0.26
CA PHE A 205 -8.61 0.52 0.43
C PHE A 205 -8.88 1.87 1.09
N ASN A 206 -10.13 2.32 1.14
CA ASN A 206 -10.52 3.55 1.82
C ASN A 206 -10.54 3.36 3.33
N VAL A 207 -10.26 4.43 4.07
CA VAL A 207 -10.16 4.42 5.53
C VAL A 207 -11.03 5.52 6.11
N THR A 208 -11.80 5.18 7.14
CA THR A 208 -12.65 6.16 7.81
C THR A 208 -11.92 6.76 9.00
N PHE A 209 -11.60 8.05 8.90
CA PHE A 209 -11.10 8.85 10.02
C PHE A 209 -12.27 9.41 10.83
N GLN A 210 -12.30 9.13 12.14
CA GLN A 210 -13.35 9.62 13.04
C GLN A 210 -12.81 10.61 14.05
N SER A 211 -13.61 11.63 14.39
CA SER A 211 -13.28 12.60 15.45
C SER A 211 -12.01 13.44 15.21
N TRP A 212 -11.50 13.48 13.98
CA TRP A 212 -10.40 14.35 13.56
C TRP A 212 -10.79 15.83 13.42
N GLY A 213 -12.07 16.15 13.64
CA GLY A 213 -12.57 17.52 13.78
C GLY A 213 -12.07 18.23 15.05
N SER A 214 -11.33 17.56 15.93
CA SER A 214 -10.56 18.25 16.97
C SER A 214 -9.30 17.46 17.35
N ILE A 215 -8.17 18.17 17.48
CA ILE A 215 -6.90 17.57 17.93
C ILE A 215 -6.40 18.38 19.13
N THR A 216 -6.05 17.68 20.20
CA THR A 216 -5.42 18.28 21.37
C THR A 216 -3.93 17.98 21.38
N ILE A 217 -3.12 19.03 21.31
CA ILE A 217 -1.66 19.00 21.37
C ILE A 217 -1.24 19.45 22.76
N ARG A 218 -0.28 18.75 23.37
CA ARG A 218 0.36 19.13 24.63
C ARG A 218 1.85 19.32 24.40
N PHE A 219 2.35 20.51 24.68
CA PHE A 219 3.77 20.82 24.65
C PHE A 219 4.41 20.48 25.98
N ALA A 220 5.55 19.81 25.95
CA ALA A 220 6.36 19.50 27.12
C ALA A 220 7.76 20.05 26.90
N ASN A 221 8.16 21.06 27.67
CA ASN A 221 9.50 21.61 27.60
C ASN A 221 10.44 20.78 28.49
N THR A 222 11.44 20.19 27.86
CA THR A 222 12.42 19.30 28.50
C THR A 222 13.78 19.97 28.72
N GLY A 223 13.92 21.26 28.36
CA GLY A 223 15.16 21.99 28.49
C GLY A 223 15.26 22.90 29.71
N ALA A 224 16.32 23.70 29.75
CA ALA A 224 16.70 24.52 30.91
C ALA A 224 16.04 25.91 30.98
N GLY A 225 15.42 26.38 29.88
CA GLY A 225 14.76 27.69 29.80
C GLY A 225 13.34 27.60 29.25
N ALA A 226 12.48 28.54 29.63
CA ALA A 226 11.12 28.63 29.08
C ALA A 226 11.19 28.91 27.57
N VAL A 227 10.30 28.29 26.79
CA VAL A 227 10.24 28.46 25.33
C VAL A 227 9.00 29.30 25.00
N SER A 228 9.18 30.35 24.20
CA SER A 228 8.09 31.17 23.67
C SER A 228 7.78 30.76 22.24
N ILE A 229 6.52 30.39 21.99
CA ILE A 229 6.00 30.04 20.68
C ILE A 229 5.15 31.22 20.21
N ALA A 230 5.61 31.91 19.16
CA ALA A 230 4.92 33.08 18.64
C ALA A 230 3.55 32.73 18.06
N GLN A 231 2.64 33.72 18.02
CA GLN A 231 1.36 33.57 17.35
C GLN A 231 1.56 33.16 15.87
N ASN A 232 0.70 32.26 15.38
CA ASN A 232 0.66 31.77 14.00
C ASN A 232 2.01 31.23 13.47
N SER A 233 2.88 30.76 14.37
CA SER A 233 4.23 30.29 14.01
C SER A 233 4.30 28.79 13.71
N LEU A 234 3.22 28.04 13.91
CA LEU A 234 3.16 26.60 13.73
C LEU A 234 1.96 26.20 12.87
N ARG A 235 2.04 25.02 12.26
CA ARG A 235 0.90 24.30 11.67
C ARG A 235 1.06 22.79 11.89
N LEU A 236 -0.05 22.06 11.77
CA LEU A 236 -0.05 20.60 11.68
C LEU A 236 0.02 20.20 10.22
N VAL A 237 0.82 19.18 9.95
CA VAL A 237 0.90 18.55 8.64
C VAL A 237 0.60 17.07 8.82
N LEU A 238 -0.45 16.61 8.15
CA LEU A 238 -0.71 15.21 7.92
C LEU A 238 -0.09 14.83 6.58
N SER A 239 0.90 13.95 6.60
CA SER A 239 1.57 13.40 5.43
C SER A 239 1.13 11.97 5.14
N TYR A 240 1.04 11.62 3.86
CA TYR A 240 0.61 10.31 3.35
C TYR A 240 1.20 10.09 1.94
N ALA A 241 1.12 8.88 1.40
CA ALA A 241 1.52 8.63 0.00
C ALA A 241 0.55 9.36 -0.96
N ASP A 242 1.08 10.17 -1.86
CA ASP A 242 0.27 11.03 -2.75
C ASP A 242 -0.43 10.20 -3.85
N ASP A 243 -1.75 10.33 -3.93
CA ASP A 243 -2.57 9.69 -4.94
C ASP A 243 -2.50 10.38 -6.30
N SER A 244 -2.13 11.66 -6.32
CA SER A 244 -2.06 12.52 -7.51
C SER A 244 -0.70 12.53 -8.20
N GLN A 245 0.37 12.17 -7.46
CA GLN A 245 1.73 12.11 -7.98
C GLN A 245 2.44 10.82 -7.55
N PRO A 246 2.76 9.91 -8.49
CA PRO A 246 3.40 8.65 -8.16
C PRO A 246 4.71 8.84 -7.37
N GLY A 247 4.74 8.31 -6.15
CA GLY A 247 5.89 8.34 -5.24
C GLY A 247 6.19 9.68 -4.57
N ALA A 248 5.26 10.64 -4.64
CA ALA A 248 5.31 11.84 -3.82
C ALA A 248 4.68 11.59 -2.44
N ILE A 249 4.99 12.48 -1.49
CA ILE A 249 4.33 12.55 -0.19
C ILE A 249 3.29 13.67 -0.25
N GLY A 250 2.02 13.27 -0.26
CA GLY A 250 0.87 14.15 -0.15
C GLY A 250 0.82 14.78 1.24
N LYS A 251 0.28 16.00 1.32
CA LYS A 251 0.19 16.75 2.56
C LYS A 251 -1.16 17.43 2.69
N VAL A 252 -1.77 17.28 3.85
CA VAL A 252 -2.91 18.08 4.29
C VAL A 252 -2.45 18.90 5.48
N GLU A 253 -2.65 20.22 5.42
CA GLU A 253 -2.17 21.15 6.42
C GLU A 253 -3.32 21.76 7.23
N SER A 254 -3.02 22.12 8.47
CA SER A 254 -3.94 22.91 9.29
C SER A 254 -3.79 24.40 9.06
N ALA A 255 -4.79 25.15 9.52
CA ALA A 255 -4.60 26.57 9.80
C ALA A 255 -3.44 26.78 10.79
N SER A 256 -2.80 27.95 10.72
CA SER A 256 -1.69 28.29 11.59
C SER A 256 -2.15 28.51 13.05
N PHE A 257 -1.25 28.21 13.98
CA PHE A 257 -1.46 28.30 15.42
C PHE A 257 -0.13 28.59 16.14
N PRO A 258 -0.13 28.90 17.46
CA PRO A 258 -1.27 29.26 18.30
C PRO A 258 -1.86 30.63 17.93
N ALA A 259 -3.14 30.88 18.28
CA ALA A 259 -3.82 32.15 17.99
C ALA A 259 -3.28 33.36 18.78
N ALA A 260 -2.46 33.11 19.81
CA ALA A 260 -1.72 34.10 20.56
C ALA A 260 -0.39 33.47 21.01
N THR A 261 0.62 34.30 21.31
CA THR A 261 1.91 33.82 21.80
C THR A 261 1.73 32.95 23.05
N MET A 262 2.33 31.75 23.01
CA MET A 262 2.28 30.75 24.08
C MET A 262 3.64 30.65 24.75
N ASN A 263 3.65 30.59 26.09
CA ASN A 263 4.87 30.36 26.86
C ASN A 263 4.82 28.94 27.45
N VAL A 264 5.80 28.10 27.10
CA VAL A 264 5.95 26.73 27.60
C VAL A 264 7.00 26.70 28.71
N PRO A 265 6.60 26.58 29.99
CA PRO A 265 7.53 26.60 31.13
C PRO A 265 8.36 25.32 31.18
N VAL A 266 9.55 25.38 31.81
CA VAL A 266 10.38 24.18 32.04
C VAL A 266 9.72 23.26 33.08
N SER A 267 9.88 21.94 32.92
CA SER A 267 9.40 20.97 33.91
C SER A 267 10.14 21.14 35.25
N GLY A 268 9.43 21.00 36.38
CA GLY A 268 10.01 21.09 37.73
C GLY A 268 10.10 22.49 38.37
N VAL A 269 9.41 23.50 37.83
CA VAL A 269 9.38 24.87 38.40
C VAL A 269 8.37 24.98 39.54
N SER A 270 8.66 25.86 40.50
CA SER A 270 7.70 26.30 41.52
C SER A 270 6.96 27.56 41.06
N VAL A 271 5.62 27.51 40.98
CA VAL A 271 4.77 28.63 40.57
C VAL A 271 4.08 29.24 41.79
N ALA A 272 4.11 30.57 41.91
CA ALA A 272 3.42 31.28 42.97
C ALA A 272 1.89 31.26 42.74
N VAL A 273 1.13 30.91 43.77
CA VAL A 273 -0.35 30.85 43.76
C VAL A 273 -0.93 31.86 44.73
N THR A 274 -1.99 32.55 44.29
CA THR A 274 -2.74 33.49 45.15
C THR A 274 -3.97 32.80 45.74
N ASN A 275 -4.34 33.17 46.96
CA ASN A 275 -5.54 32.65 47.62
C ASN A 275 -6.80 32.94 46.78
N GLY A 276 -7.67 31.92 46.61
CA GLY A 276 -8.87 31.98 45.76
C GLY A 276 -8.70 31.41 44.35
N GLN A 277 -7.48 31.03 43.94
CA GLN A 277 -7.26 30.32 42.68
C GLN A 277 -7.61 28.83 42.84
N THR A 278 -8.45 28.30 41.95
CA THR A 278 -8.55 26.84 41.76
C THR A 278 -7.35 26.38 40.93
N LEU A 279 -6.98 25.10 40.87
CA LEU A 279 -5.81 24.66 40.09
C LEU A 279 -6.05 23.23 39.62
N THR A 280 -5.77 22.95 38.34
CA THR A 280 -5.66 21.56 37.86
C THR A 280 -4.19 21.23 37.67
N VAL A 281 -3.71 20.25 38.44
CA VAL A 281 -2.29 19.86 38.50
C VAL A 281 -2.11 18.37 38.17
N PRO A 282 -0.97 17.97 37.58
CA PRO A 282 -0.67 16.58 37.29
C PRO A 282 -0.29 15.80 38.56
N THR A 283 -0.32 14.48 38.45
CA THR A 283 0.13 13.56 39.50
C THR A 283 1.58 13.87 39.89
N GLY A 284 1.86 13.87 41.20
CA GLY A 284 3.19 14.19 41.74
C GLY A 284 3.47 15.68 41.93
N THR A 285 2.51 16.56 41.61
CA THR A 285 2.61 17.99 41.97
C THR A 285 2.50 18.17 43.48
N THR A 286 3.36 19.01 44.05
CA THR A 286 3.35 19.32 45.50
C THR A 286 3.05 20.80 45.74
N LEU A 287 2.28 21.11 46.79
CA LEU A 287 1.98 22.48 47.22
C LEU A 287 2.75 22.74 48.52
N ASN A 288 3.54 23.82 48.56
CA ASN A 288 4.24 24.29 49.75
C ASN A 288 4.02 25.80 49.90
N LEU A 289 3.34 26.21 50.98
CA LEU A 289 2.90 27.59 51.21
C LEU A 289 2.13 28.14 49.99
N ASN A 290 2.64 29.21 49.39
CA ASN A 290 2.08 29.85 48.21
C ASN A 290 2.80 29.41 46.92
N GLN A 291 3.51 28.27 46.94
CA GLN A 291 4.23 27.76 45.77
C GLN A 291 3.81 26.34 45.43
N VAL A 292 3.52 26.09 44.15
CA VAL A 292 3.23 24.76 43.61
C VAL A 292 4.43 24.28 42.81
N SER A 293 5.05 23.18 43.23
CA SER A 293 6.14 22.51 42.51
C SER A 293 5.55 21.43 41.60
N ILE A 294 5.79 21.61 40.30
CA ILE A 294 5.18 20.81 39.22
C ILE A 294 5.76 19.39 39.21
N GLY A 295 4.89 18.38 39.17
CA GLY A 295 5.29 16.98 39.02
C GLY A 295 5.95 16.66 37.67
N SER A 296 6.39 15.42 37.47
CA SER A 296 7.13 14.97 36.27
C SER A 296 6.43 15.24 34.93
N ASP A 297 5.10 15.43 34.95
CA ASP A 297 4.29 15.67 33.76
C ASP A 297 4.20 17.16 33.37
N GLY A 298 4.86 18.07 34.11
CA GLY A 298 5.21 19.42 33.66
C GLY A 298 4.06 20.43 33.46
N PHE A 299 2.82 20.11 33.84
CA PHE A 299 1.65 20.93 33.50
C PHE A 299 1.04 21.66 34.72
N ILE A 300 0.52 22.88 34.56
CA ILE A 300 -0.38 23.53 35.52
C ILE A 300 -1.41 24.33 34.72
N VAL A 301 -2.71 24.19 35.03
CA VAL A 301 -3.76 25.11 34.55
C VAL A 301 -4.29 25.92 35.71
N LEU A 302 -4.05 27.23 35.65
CA LEU A 302 -4.63 28.24 36.52
C LEU A 302 -5.97 28.72 35.93
N PRO A 303 -7.11 28.46 36.57
CA PRO A 303 -8.38 29.12 36.28
C PRO A 303 -8.34 30.56 36.81
N SER A 304 -8.83 31.47 35.96
CA SER A 304 -9.07 32.89 36.22
C SER A 304 -7.86 33.79 36.47
N ILE A 305 -7.14 34.14 35.39
CA ILE A 305 -6.69 35.51 35.08
C ILE A 305 -6.76 35.64 33.55
N ALA A 306 -7.30 36.73 33.03
CA ALA A 306 -7.30 37.08 31.61
C ALA A 306 -5.88 37.30 31.00
N GLN A 307 -4.83 36.69 31.58
CA GLN A 307 -3.44 36.72 31.17
C GLN A 307 -2.75 35.34 31.29
N LEU A 308 -3.51 34.25 31.40
CA LEU A 308 -2.97 32.88 31.40
C LEU A 308 -3.15 32.22 30.03
N THR A 309 -2.34 32.64 29.05
CA THR A 309 -2.07 31.85 27.83
C THR A 309 -1.01 30.75 28.08
N SER A 310 -0.75 30.40 29.35
CA SER A 310 0.26 29.41 29.79
C SER A 310 -0.21 27.96 29.73
N SER A 311 -1.27 27.66 28.99
CA SER A 311 -1.66 26.26 28.78
C SER A 311 -0.69 25.65 27.78
N ALA A 312 0.22 24.79 28.25
CA ALA A 312 1.01 23.90 27.40
C ALA A 312 0.12 22.83 26.71
N GLN A 313 -1.16 23.13 26.50
CA GLN A 313 -2.16 22.33 25.84
C GLN A 313 -2.98 23.25 24.92
N LEU A 314 -3.06 22.87 23.65
CA LEU A 314 -3.79 23.54 22.59
C LEU A 314 -4.79 22.56 21.99
N THR A 315 -6.08 22.92 21.98
CA THR A 315 -7.09 22.17 21.25
C THR A 315 -7.41 22.91 19.97
N LEU A 316 -7.10 22.27 18.85
CA LEU A 316 -7.43 22.74 17.51
C LEU A 316 -8.80 22.17 17.13
N THR A 317 -9.65 23.02 16.54
CA THR A 317 -10.96 22.62 16.04
C THR A 317 -10.94 22.67 14.52
N SER A 318 -11.44 21.60 13.90
CA SER A 318 -11.37 21.31 12.47
C SER A 318 -9.96 21.52 11.90
N PRO A 319 -8.93 20.88 12.49
CA PRO A 319 -7.54 21.12 12.11
C PRO A 319 -7.27 20.81 10.64
N PHE A 320 -8.08 19.99 9.97
CA PHE A 320 -7.92 19.68 8.56
C PHE A 320 -9.24 19.92 7.81
N ALA A 321 -9.16 20.52 6.62
CA ALA A 321 -10.33 20.81 5.81
C ALA A 321 -10.92 19.55 5.16
N ALA A 322 -10.06 18.63 4.75
CA ALA A 322 -10.41 17.31 4.22
C ALA A 322 -9.31 16.32 4.62
N LEU A 323 -9.68 15.06 4.85
CA LEU A 323 -8.71 13.99 5.11
C LEU A 323 -8.59 13.10 3.89
N PRO A 324 -7.42 12.49 3.65
CA PRO A 324 -7.24 11.53 2.58
C PRO A 324 -8.13 10.30 2.81
N ASP A 325 -8.62 9.72 1.73
CA ASP A 325 -9.46 8.52 1.77
C ASP A 325 -8.70 7.30 1.20
N THR A 326 -7.53 7.03 1.76
CA THR A 326 -6.59 6.00 1.27
C THR A 326 -6.01 5.20 2.43
N MET A 327 -5.71 3.92 2.24
CA MET A 327 -4.93 3.14 3.19
C MET A 327 -3.45 3.48 3.04
N GLY A 328 -2.66 3.21 4.07
CA GLY A 328 -1.23 3.44 3.98
C GLY A 328 -0.59 3.85 5.29
N HIS A 329 0.64 4.33 5.16
CA HIS A 329 1.39 4.93 6.25
C HIS A 329 1.09 6.43 6.32
N PHE A 330 0.81 6.90 7.53
CA PHE A 330 0.51 8.29 7.82
C PHE A 330 1.49 8.85 8.84
N SER A 331 1.76 10.14 8.71
CA SER A 331 2.60 10.89 9.63
C SER A 331 1.93 12.19 10.00
N LEU A 332 1.81 12.45 11.30
CA LEU A 332 1.37 13.73 11.82
C LEU A 332 2.56 14.46 12.45
N SER A 333 2.83 15.66 11.94
CA SER A 333 3.96 16.50 12.36
C SER A 333 3.51 17.91 12.72
N ILE A 334 4.17 18.52 13.70
CA ILE A 334 4.13 19.97 13.90
C ILE A 334 5.29 20.57 13.10
N VAL A 335 5.00 21.56 12.26
CA VAL A 335 6.00 22.28 11.47
C VAL A 335 5.93 23.77 11.72
N CYS A 336 7.04 24.46 11.46
CA CYS A 336 7.10 25.91 11.49
C CYS A 336 6.35 26.52 10.31
N ASN A 337 5.71 27.65 10.59
CA ASN A 337 5.02 28.49 9.62
C ASN A 337 5.78 29.81 9.48
N ASP A 338 6.23 30.15 8.27
CA ASP A 338 6.79 31.48 7.96
C ASP A 338 5.81 32.29 7.10
N PRO A 339 5.03 33.21 7.70
CA PRO A 339 4.06 34.00 6.94
C PRO A 339 4.69 35.06 6.02
N ALA A 340 5.99 35.37 6.16
CA ALA A 340 6.66 36.40 5.38
C ALA A 340 7.42 35.82 4.16
N ASN A 341 7.75 34.54 4.18
CA ASN A 341 8.41 33.86 3.07
C ASN A 341 7.90 32.40 2.96
N PRO A 342 6.97 32.13 2.01
CA PRO A 342 6.43 30.78 1.77
C PRO A 342 7.49 29.71 1.47
N ASN A 343 8.74 30.11 1.16
CA ASN A 343 9.79 29.21 0.73
C ASN A 343 10.97 29.12 1.73
N ALA A 344 11.21 30.09 2.63
CA ALA A 344 12.49 30.12 3.37
C ALA A 344 12.58 29.25 4.62
N VAL A 345 11.47 28.89 5.26
CA VAL A 345 11.47 28.06 6.48
C VAL A 345 10.23 27.18 6.58
N ASP A 346 9.41 27.19 5.53
CA ASP A 346 8.08 26.61 5.52
C ASP A 346 8.14 25.08 5.50
N GLY A 347 7.39 24.43 6.40
CA GLY A 347 7.26 22.97 6.41
C GLY A 347 8.38 22.20 7.11
N LYS A 348 9.33 22.86 7.78
CA LYS A 348 10.33 22.19 8.65
C LYS A 348 9.69 21.76 9.96
N ARG A 349 9.99 20.54 10.44
CA ARG A 349 9.50 20.03 11.74
C ARG A 349 9.92 20.96 12.89
N PHE A 350 9.00 21.22 13.81
CA PHE A 350 9.24 22.06 14.98
C PHE A 350 9.99 21.30 16.08
N ASP A 351 11.18 21.76 16.45
CA ASP A 351 12.01 21.23 17.54
C ASP A 351 12.04 22.09 18.81
N GLY A 352 11.50 23.31 18.73
CA GLY A 352 11.52 24.30 19.80
C GLY A 352 11.97 25.68 19.35
N ASP A 353 12.52 25.78 18.15
CA ASP A 353 12.93 27.06 17.59
C ASP A 353 12.71 27.10 16.07
N CYS A 354 11.79 27.96 15.61
CA CYS A 354 11.56 28.16 14.18
C CYS A 354 12.61 29.05 13.49
N THR A 355 13.62 29.55 14.22
CA THR A 355 14.64 30.48 13.70
C THR A 355 16.01 29.84 13.47
N ARG A 356 16.23 28.59 13.95
CA ARG A 356 17.56 27.94 13.98
C ARG A 356 18.03 27.29 12.69
N TYR A 357 17.32 27.45 11.57
CA TYR A 357 17.68 26.79 10.31
C TYR A 357 17.86 27.80 9.19
N GLY A 358 19.00 27.68 8.48
CA GLY A 358 19.46 28.63 7.47
C GLY A 358 18.43 28.95 6.39
N THR A 359 18.63 30.10 5.75
CA THR A 359 17.89 30.53 4.55
C THR A 359 18.12 29.54 3.40
N GLU A 360 17.26 29.54 2.37
CA GLU A 360 17.42 28.66 1.19
C GLU A 360 18.82 28.70 0.55
N ALA A 361 19.58 29.78 0.76
CA ALA A 361 20.92 29.96 0.22
C ALA A 361 22.02 29.14 0.92
N VAL A 362 21.82 28.70 2.17
CA VAL A 362 22.79 27.88 2.91
C VAL A 362 22.04 26.89 3.82
N PRO A 363 21.73 25.67 3.34
CA PRO A 363 21.16 24.63 4.17
C PRO A 363 22.16 24.23 5.24
N ILE A 364 21.86 24.52 6.50
CA ILE A 364 22.55 23.89 7.63
C ILE A 364 22.05 22.44 7.65
N ALA A 365 22.94 21.45 7.74
CA ALA A 365 22.54 20.05 7.87
C ALA A 365 21.62 19.91 9.10
N TYR A 366 20.32 19.75 8.85
CA TYR A 366 19.29 19.70 9.88
C TYR A 366 18.81 18.26 10.05
N THR A 367 19.00 17.71 11.24
CA THR A 367 18.37 16.46 11.64
C THR A 367 17.34 16.81 12.72
N PRO A 368 16.03 16.76 12.43
CA PRO A 368 15.02 17.09 13.42
C PRO A 368 15.16 16.16 14.63
N THR A 369 15.28 16.73 15.82
CA THR A 369 15.36 15.96 17.07
C THR A 369 14.01 15.35 17.45
N ASN A 370 12.92 16.01 17.04
CA ASN A 370 11.57 15.52 17.23
C ASN A 370 11.16 14.51 16.16
N GLN A 371 10.56 13.42 16.63
CA GLN A 371 10.00 12.38 15.78
C GLN A 371 8.55 12.72 15.42
N PRO A 372 8.14 12.52 14.15
CA PRO A 372 6.76 12.62 13.77
C PRO A 372 5.92 11.52 14.45
N TYR A 373 4.62 11.77 14.61
CA TYR A 373 3.71 10.72 15.04
C TYR A 373 3.32 9.85 13.85
N LEU A 374 3.92 8.66 13.78
CA LEU A 374 3.64 7.69 12.74
C LEU A 374 2.49 6.77 13.13
N PHE A 375 1.57 6.56 12.20
CA PHE A 375 0.49 5.60 12.35
C PHE A 375 0.14 4.99 10.99
N GLN A 376 -0.65 3.92 11.02
CA GLN A 376 -1.05 3.19 9.83
C GLN A 376 -2.57 3.21 9.75
N ALA A 377 -3.10 3.33 8.55
CA ALA A 377 -4.52 3.16 8.29
C ALA A 377 -4.76 1.96 7.40
N MET A 378 -5.70 1.13 7.83
CA MET A 378 -6.08 -0.10 7.14
C MET A 378 -7.57 -0.08 6.83
N PRO A 379 -7.97 -0.60 5.67
CA PRO A 379 -9.37 -0.74 5.32
C PRO A 379 -10.08 -1.65 6.34
N ARG A 380 -11.36 -1.38 6.60
CA ARG A 380 -12.22 -2.18 7.50
C ARG A 380 -11.71 -2.36 8.93
N SER A 381 -10.69 -1.61 9.34
CA SER A 381 -10.25 -1.54 10.72
C SER A 381 -11.23 -0.70 11.55
N VAL A 382 -11.07 -0.71 12.87
CA VAL A 382 -11.80 0.23 13.73
C VAL A 382 -11.47 1.65 13.25
N PRO A 383 -12.48 2.52 13.05
CA PRO A 383 -12.24 3.86 12.57
C PRO A 383 -11.14 4.57 13.36
N ILE A 384 -10.24 5.24 12.65
CA ILE A 384 -9.01 5.75 13.24
C ILE A 384 -9.29 7.13 13.80
N GLY A 385 -9.13 7.26 15.11
CA GLY A 385 -9.17 8.54 15.82
C GLY A 385 -7.82 9.23 15.84
N PRO A 386 -7.78 10.56 16.03
CA PRO A 386 -6.52 11.25 16.28
C PRO A 386 -5.94 10.82 17.63
N PRO A 387 -4.61 10.87 17.81
CA PRO A 387 -4.00 10.63 19.12
C PRO A 387 -4.51 11.64 20.16
N ALA A 388 -4.98 11.14 21.30
CA ALA A 388 -5.59 11.97 22.34
C ALA A 388 -4.94 11.72 23.72
N PRO A 389 -4.27 12.72 24.32
CA PRO A 389 -3.71 13.92 23.72
C PRO A 389 -2.35 13.66 23.03
N LEU A 390 -2.09 14.31 21.90
CA LEU A 390 -0.76 14.33 21.26
C LEU A 390 0.22 15.04 22.20
N ARG A 391 1.36 14.43 22.54
CA ARG A 391 2.43 15.07 23.32
C ARG A 391 3.58 15.43 22.39
N TRP A 392 4.07 16.66 22.48
CA TRP A 392 5.19 17.17 21.72
C TRP A 392 6.29 17.65 22.66
N SER A 393 7.47 17.05 22.55
CA SER A 393 8.64 17.48 23.31
C SER A 393 9.26 18.70 22.66
N VAL A 394 9.66 19.66 23.48
CA VAL A 394 10.33 20.88 23.04
C VAL A 394 11.73 20.89 23.64
N HIS A 395 12.72 21.07 22.78
CA HIS A 395 14.14 21.13 23.12
C HIS A 395 14.69 22.52 22.75
N PRO A 396 15.19 23.32 23.72
CA PRO A 396 15.73 24.66 23.46
C PRO A 396 17.17 24.66 22.93
#